data_AF-A0A3M1R5T8-F1
#
_entry.id   AF-A0A3M1R5T8-F1
#
_cell.length_a   1.000
_cell.length_b   1.000
_cell.length_c   1.000
_cell.angle_alpha   90.00
_cell.angle_beta   90.00
_cell.angle_gamma   90.00
#
_symmetry.space_group_name_H-M   'P 1'
#
loop_
_entity.id
_entity.type
_entity.pdbx_description
1 polymer ?
#
loop_
_entity_poly.entity_id
_entity_poly.type
_entity_poly.pdbx_seq_one_letter_code
_entity_poly.pdbx_strand_id
1 'polypeptide(L)' 'LEEARHDVDRWISYVLARQFADPVGWELQNMLCAARLIIEAALRREESRGCHVREDFPDTDDEHWLRHIVIRRSAGALA' A
#
# COMPACT_ATOMS: atom_id res chain seq x y z
N LEU A 1 7.73 8.08 1.07
CA LEU A 1 6.92 6.89 0.71
C LEU A 1 7.75 5.61 0.61
N GLU A 2 8.95 5.64 0.01
CA GLU A 2 9.80 4.45 -0.11
C GLU A 2 10.25 3.89 1.25
N GLU A 3 10.58 4.75 2.20
CA GLU A 3 10.89 4.36 3.59
C GLU A 3 9.70 3.65 4.24
N ALA A 4 8.49 4.23 4.15
CA ALA A 4 7.27 3.61 4.67
C ALA A 4 7.01 2.23 4.03
N ARG A 5 7.29 2.07 2.72
CA ARG A 5 7.23 0.76 2.06
C ARG A 5 8.22 -0.21 2.69
N HIS A 6 9.48 0.20 2.90
CA HIS A 6 10.51 -0.63 3.50
C HIS A 6 10.10 -1.12 4.90
N ASP A 7 9.60 -0.23 5.75
CA ASP A 7 9.19 -0.56 7.11
C ASP A 7 7.99 -1.51 7.15
N VAL A 8 6.96 -1.22 6.34
CA VAL A 8 5.78 -2.10 6.25
C VAL A 8 6.16 -3.46 5.69
N ASP A 9 7.05 -3.53 4.70
CA ASP A 9 7.52 -4.79 4.11
C ASP A 9 8.26 -5.65 5.13
N ARG A 10 9.09 -5.00 5.95
CA ARG A 10 9.77 -5.67 7.07
C ARG A 10 8.76 -6.29 8.02
N TRP A 11 7.76 -5.53 8.50
CA TRP A 11 6.74 -6.07 9.41
C TRP A 11 5.88 -7.16 8.78
N ILE A 12 5.51 -6.99 7.51
CA ILE A 12 4.77 -7.99 6.75
C ILE A 12 5.48 -9.34 6.74
N SER A 13 6.80 -9.35 6.52
CA SER A 13 7.60 -10.58 6.48
C SER A 13 7.52 -11.38 7.80
N TYR A 14 7.35 -10.69 8.92
CA TYR A 14 7.23 -11.29 10.24
C TYR A 14 5.79 -11.62 10.63
N VAL A 15 4.82 -10.79 10.27
CA VAL A 15 3.45 -10.87 10.80
C VAL A 15 2.54 -11.73 9.93
N LEU A 16 2.67 -11.67 8.60
CA LEU A 16 1.79 -12.45 7.71
C LEU A 16 2.09 -13.95 7.74
N ALA A 17 3.32 -14.34 8.08
CA ALA A 17 3.71 -15.75 8.21
C ALA A 17 3.26 -16.39 9.53
N ARG A 18 2.72 -15.61 10.48
CA ARG A 18 2.31 -16.09 11.80
C ARG A 18 0.82 -16.42 11.86
N GLN A 19 0.48 -17.47 12.59
CA GLN A 19 -0.89 -17.75 12.99
C GLN A 19 -1.14 -17.17 14.39
N PHE A 20 -2.15 -16.32 14.51
CA PHE A 20 -2.55 -15.73 15.79
C PHE A 20 -3.83 -16.39 16.31
N ALA A 21 -3.93 -16.50 17.63
CA ALA A 21 -5.06 -17.14 18.32
C ALA A 21 -6.22 -16.19 18.62
N ASP A 22 -6.00 -14.89 18.48
CA ASP A 22 -6.95 -13.83 18.84
C ASP A 22 -7.21 -12.86 17.68
N PRO A 23 -8.36 -12.15 17.69
CA PRO A 23 -8.73 -11.22 16.62
C PRO A 23 -7.72 -10.08 16.41
N VAL A 24 -7.03 -9.61 17.45
CA VAL A 24 -6.10 -8.47 17.35
C VAL A 24 -4.93 -8.81 16.43
N GLY A 25 -4.45 -10.06 16.48
CA GLY A 25 -3.44 -10.54 15.54
C GLY A 25 -3.90 -10.50 14.08
N TRP A 26 -5.17 -10.82 13.81
CA TRP A 26 -5.73 -10.79 12.44
C TRP A 26 -5.98 -9.36 11.98
N GLU A 27 -6.43 -8.49 12.88
CA GLU A 27 -6.56 -7.05 12.62
C GLU A 27 -5.21 -6.44 12.23
N LEU A 28 -4.13 -6.82 12.93
CA LEU A 28 -2.78 -6.40 12.56
C LEU A 28 -2.39 -6.85 11.15
N GLN A 29 -2.65 -8.11 10.79
CA GLN A 29 -2.40 -8.61 9.43
C GLN A 29 -3.18 -7.82 8.37
N ASN A 30 -4.45 -7.52 8.64
CA ASN A 30 -5.30 -6.74 7.75
C ASN A 30 -4.80 -5.28 7.60
N MET A 31 -4.43 -4.64 8.70
CA MET A 31 -3.89 -3.27 8.70
C MET A 31 -2.59 -3.19 7.91
N LEU A 32 -1.67 -4.14 8.09
CA LEU A 32 -0.42 -4.19 7.31
C LEU A 32 -0.67 -4.41 5.82
N CYS A 33 -1.61 -5.30 5.47
CA CYS A 33 -2.00 -5.53 4.08
C CYS A 33 -2.58 -4.25 3.45
N ALA A 34 -3.51 -3.59 4.14
CA ALA A 34 -4.10 -2.33 3.69
C ALA A 34 -3.06 -1.21 3.55
N ALA A 35 -2.17 -1.06 4.54
CA ALA A 35 -1.08 -0.08 4.51
C ALA A 35 -0.17 -0.30 3.30
N ARG A 36 0.23 -1.53 3.02
CA ARG A 36 1.05 -1.86 1.83
C ARG A 36 0.36 -1.48 0.53
N LEU A 37 -0.94 -1.77 0.39
CA LEU A 37 -1.71 -1.40 -0.80
C LEU A 37 -1.84 0.11 -0.97
N ILE A 38 -2.07 0.85 0.13
CA ILE A 38 -2.14 2.32 0.11
C ILE A 38 -0.79 2.92 -0.29
N ILE A 39 0.32 2.44 0.29
CA ILE A 39 1.67 2.92 -0.03
C ILE A 39 2.00 2.65 -1.50
N GLU A 40 1.69 1.46 -2.00
CA GLU A 40 1.91 1.10 -3.40
C GLU A 40 1.09 1.98 -4.35
N ALA A 41 -0.18 2.26 -4.03
CA ALA A 41 -1.01 3.16 -4.83
C ALA A 41 -0.49 4.60 -4.81
N ALA A 42 -0.05 5.08 -3.64
CA ALA A 42 0.51 6.43 -3.47
C ALA A 42 1.85 6.60 -4.19
N LEU A 43 2.72 5.58 -4.19
CA LEU A 43 3.97 5.59 -4.95
C LEU A 43 3.72 5.64 -6.45
N ARG A 44 2.74 4.86 -6.94
CA ARG A 44 2.40 4.82 -8.36
C ARG A 44 1.81 6.14 -8.85
N ARG A 45 0.95 6.81 -8.06
CA ARG A 45 0.28 8.06 -8.47
C ARG A 45 1.24 9.24 -8.42
N GLU A 46 1.64 9.74 -9.58
CA GLU A 46 2.55 10.88 -9.74
C GLU A 46 1.78 12.17 -10.05
N GLU A 47 0.83 12.51 -9.18
CA GLU A 47 0.10 13.80 -9.19
C GLU A 47 -0.42 14.11 -7.78
N SER A 48 -0.97 15.30 -7.58
CA SER A 48 -1.75 15.65 -6.39
C SER A 48 -3.22 15.84 -6.75
N ARG A 49 -4.12 15.14 -6.04
CA ARG A 49 -5.58 15.23 -6.21
C ARG A 49 -6.33 14.87 -4.93
N GLY A 50 -7.23 15.77 -4.52
CA GLY A 50 -8.08 15.57 -3.34
C GLY A 50 -7.22 15.41 -2.07
N CYS A 51 -7.39 14.30 -1.37
CA CYS A 51 -6.63 14.00 -0.15
C CYS A 51 -5.23 13.42 -0.41
N HIS A 52 -4.87 13.12 -1.65
CA HIS A 52 -3.52 12.67 -2.00
C HIS A 52 -2.71 13.88 -2.48
N VAL A 53 -1.74 14.31 -1.69
CA VAL A 53 -0.86 15.45 -1.97
C VAL A 53 0.59 15.00 -1.93
N ARG A 54 1.37 15.40 -2.94
CA ARG A 54 2.76 15.04 -3.15
C ARG A 54 3.57 16.30 -3.44
N GLU A 55 4.62 16.56 -2.66
CA GLU A 55 5.51 17.71 -2.87
C GLU A 55 6.31 17.59 -4.17
N ASP A 56 6.62 16.35 -4.59
CA ASP A 56 7.35 16.04 -5.81
C ASP A 56 6.46 16.04 -7.07
N PHE A 57 5.14 15.98 -6.91
CA PHE A 57 4.13 16.10 -7.97
C PHE A 57 2.94 16.95 -7.48
N PRO A 58 3.13 18.28 -7.33
CA PRO A 58 2.18 19.15 -6.63
C PRO A 58 0.89 19.44 -7.40
N ASP A 59 0.91 19.26 -8.72
CA ASP A 59 -0.20 19.60 -9.60
C ASP A 59 -1.08 18.38 -9.91
N THR A 60 -2.32 18.65 -10.31
CA THR A 60 -3.23 17.65 -10.88
C THR A 60 -2.90 17.42 -12.36
N ASP A 61 -2.89 16.16 -12.80
CA ASP A 61 -2.58 15.75 -14.17
C ASP A 61 -3.70 14.84 -14.71
N ASP A 62 -4.68 15.47 -15.36
CA ASP A 62 -5.81 14.76 -15.95
C ASP A 62 -5.42 13.92 -17.20
N GLU A 63 -4.30 14.21 -17.84
CA GLU A 63 -3.86 13.48 -19.04
C GLU A 63 -3.43 12.05 -18.68
N HIS A 64 -2.69 11.89 -17.59
CA HIS A 64 -2.17 10.57 -17.17
C HIS A 64 -2.99 9.94 -16.03
N TRP A 65 -3.59 10.74 -15.15
CA TRP A 65 -4.10 10.27 -13.85
C TRP A 65 -5.62 10.39 -13.63
N LEU A 66 -6.39 10.80 -14.64
CA LEU A 66 -7.86 10.73 -14.63
C LEU A 66 -8.36 9.27 -14.79
N ARG A 67 -7.95 8.41 -13.87
CA ARG A 67 -8.19 6.97 -13.85
C ARG A 67 -8.06 6.42 -12.43
N HIS A 68 -8.67 5.26 -12.20
CA HIS A 68 -8.49 4.50 -10.96
C HIS A 68 -7.23 3.63 -11.00
N ILE A 69 -6.55 3.54 -9.86
CA ILE A 69 -5.45 2.60 -9.64
C ILE A 69 -6.05 1.32 -9.06
N VAL A 70 -5.82 0.19 -9.74
CA VAL A 70 -6.27 -1.13 -9.30
C VAL A 70 -5.05 -1.98 -9.02
N ILE A 71 -4.90 -2.43 -7.77
CA ILE A 71 -3.86 -3.36 -7.37
C ILE A 71 -4.50 -4.74 -7.25
N ARG A 72 -3.95 -5.72 -7.95
CA ARG A 72 -4.37 -7.12 -7.87
C ARG A 72 -3.24 -7.95 -7.31
N ARG A 73 -3.57 -8.87 -6.42
CA ARG A 73 -2.65 -9.91 -6.00
C ARG A 73 -2.43 -10.85 -7.19
N SER A 74 -1.17 -11.06 -7.58
CA SER A 74 -0.82 -12.08 -8.56
C SER A 74 -1.09 -13.47 -7.94
N ALA A 75 -1.80 -14.32 -8.68
CA ALA A 75 -1.97 -15.71 -8.30
C ALA A 75 -0.61 -16.42 -8.48
N GLY A 76 0.21 -16.47 -7.42
CA GLY A 76 1.51 -17.13 -7.50
C GLY A 76 2.44 -16.97 -6.30
N ALA A 77 2.23 -16.01 -5.39
CA ALA A 77 3.07 -15.86 -4.20
C ALA A 77 2.34 -16.35 -2.93
N LEU A 78 2.25 -17.67 -2.79
CA LEU A 78 2.22 -18.38 -1.51
C LEU A 78 3.24 -19.50 -1.63
N ALA A 79 4.47 -19.20 -1.23
CA ALA A 79 5.45 -20.18 -0.79
C ALA A 79 5.96 -19.67 0.57
#